data_AF-A0A0B7N1Z5-F1
#
_entry.id   AF-A0A0B7N1Z5-F1
#
_cell.length_a   1.000
_cell.length_b   1.000
_cell.length_c   1.000
_cell.angle_alpha   90.00
_cell.angle_beta   90.00
_cell.angle_gamma   90.00
#
_symmetry.space_group_name_H-M   'P 1'
#
loop_
_entity.id
_entity.type
_entity.pdbx_description
1 polymer ?
#
loop_
_entity_poly.entity_id
_entity_poly.type
_entity_poly.pdbx_seq_one_letter_code
_entity_poly.pdbx_strand_id
1 'polypeptide(L)'
;IRGQPVPMSGIDQSSQLDGESVRDLFLNVKDEYEGLVRYCTGQRQALIDGMEEKLSQAQMIQDTLKHINPQGQVQLRGIIQERQQLAEADRAQVEHYDNLVEPTRQNIWNTLANILHAGPGGNMNDLVHEFHWPTMDACQDLNLPLDYQYMISGTYNASTVVRDASGEIRVQEGPQESAETLYLKNRIAVLEAQVQKSDKQQGVTKPTEAKAKEKKLDPIYIERRRRHRFTTFDKGTPFEAQQWLGRFEVLADYLGFANKEK
;
A
#
# COMPACT_ATOMS: atom_id res chain seq x y z
N ILE A 1 -39.44 40.94 -40.93
CA ILE A 1 -38.64 39.68 -40.83
C ILE A 1 -38.38 39.45 -39.35
N ARG A 2 -39.01 38.41 -38.78
CA ARG A 2 -38.92 38.05 -37.35
C ARG A 2 -37.58 37.36 -37.08
N GLY A 3 -36.84 37.80 -36.07
CA GLY A 3 -35.69 37.07 -35.53
C GLY A 3 -36.17 35.98 -34.57
N GLN A 4 -35.85 34.73 -34.86
CA GLN A 4 -36.06 33.60 -33.94
C GLN A 4 -34.91 33.52 -32.93
N PRO A 5 -35.18 33.07 -31.69
CA PRO A 5 -34.14 32.67 -30.74
C PRO A 5 -33.64 31.26 -31.09
N VAL A 6 -32.33 31.05 -31.09
CA VAL A 6 -31.72 29.72 -31.17
C VAL A 6 -31.56 29.19 -29.73
N PRO A 7 -32.18 28.06 -29.36
CA PRO A 7 -31.80 27.33 -28.16
C PRO A 7 -30.74 26.31 -28.57
N MET A 8 -29.53 26.39 -27.99
CA MET A 8 -28.56 25.29 -28.04
C MET A 8 -28.27 24.87 -26.61
N SER A 9 -29.11 23.95 -26.17
CA SER A 9 -28.92 23.03 -25.08
C SER A 9 -27.59 22.27 -25.17
N GLY A 10 -26.99 22.04 -24.01
CA GLY A 10 -26.19 20.84 -23.74
C GLY A 10 -24.76 20.87 -24.24
N ILE A 11 -23.84 21.34 -23.40
CA ILE A 11 -22.48 20.82 -23.37
C ILE A 11 -22.14 20.58 -21.89
N ASP A 12 -22.68 19.50 -21.32
CA ASP A 12 -22.00 18.80 -20.23
C ASP A 12 -20.72 18.22 -20.83
N GLN A 13 -19.64 19.00 -20.80
CA GLN A 13 -18.29 18.56 -21.12
C GLN A 13 -17.74 17.75 -19.94
N SER A 14 -18.44 16.69 -19.54
CA SER A 14 -17.81 15.59 -18.85
C SER A 14 -17.22 14.70 -19.93
N SER A 15 -15.99 15.01 -20.34
CA SER A 15 -15.19 14.10 -21.17
C SER A 15 -15.13 12.77 -20.44
N GLN A 16 -15.95 11.81 -20.88
CA GLN A 16 -15.89 10.44 -20.41
C GLN A 16 -14.49 9.93 -20.74
N LEU A 17 -13.65 9.78 -19.72
CA LEU A 17 -12.41 9.02 -19.84
C LEU A 17 -12.83 7.59 -20.23
N ASP A 18 -12.43 7.14 -21.40
CA ASP A 18 -12.62 5.75 -21.79
C ASP A 18 -11.71 4.82 -20.94
N GLY A 19 -12.05 3.54 -20.85
CA GLY A 19 -11.35 2.60 -19.97
C GLY A 19 -9.86 2.42 -20.31
N GLU A 20 -9.49 2.57 -21.59
CA GLU A 20 -8.09 2.50 -22.03
C GLU A 20 -7.30 3.75 -21.62
N SER A 21 -7.87 4.95 -21.76
CA SER A 21 -7.27 6.21 -21.27
C SER A 21 -7.08 6.20 -19.75
N VAL A 22 -8.03 5.64 -19.00
CA VAL A 22 -7.88 5.51 -17.53
C VAL A 22 -6.71 4.61 -17.14
N ARG A 23 -6.55 3.47 -17.82
CA ARG A 23 -5.45 2.54 -17.57
C ARG A 23 -4.10 3.16 -17.90
N ASP A 24 -3.99 3.87 -19.02
CA ASP A 24 -2.76 4.54 -19.42
C ASP A 24 -2.39 5.67 -18.45
N LEU A 25 -3.37 6.49 -18.04
CA LEU A 25 -3.15 7.53 -17.03
C LEU A 25 -2.67 6.92 -15.71
N PHE A 26 -3.30 5.83 -15.26
CA PHE A 26 -2.93 5.12 -14.05
C PHE A 26 -1.49 4.56 -14.11
N LEU A 27 -1.11 3.95 -15.22
CA LEU A 27 0.26 3.45 -15.43
C LEU A 27 1.29 4.57 -15.47
N ASN A 28 0.98 5.67 -16.14
CA ASN A 28 1.87 6.83 -16.19
C ASN A 28 2.15 7.39 -14.79
N VAL A 29 1.12 7.57 -13.95
CA VAL A 29 1.32 8.09 -12.58
C VAL A 29 2.00 7.09 -11.66
N LYS A 30 1.83 5.78 -11.90
CA LYS A 30 2.60 4.74 -11.23
C LYS A 30 4.10 4.86 -11.57
N ASP A 31 4.43 5.02 -12.84
CA ASP A 31 5.82 5.16 -13.29
C ASP A 31 6.45 6.47 -12.79
N GLU A 32 5.69 7.58 -12.75
CA GLU A 32 6.12 8.83 -12.12
C GLU A 32 6.43 8.63 -10.63
N TYR A 33 5.57 7.91 -9.90
CA TYR A 33 5.77 7.61 -8.49
C TYR A 33 7.03 6.76 -8.26
N GLU A 34 7.22 5.71 -9.05
CA GLU A 34 8.42 4.86 -8.96
C GLU A 34 9.70 5.65 -9.27
N GLY A 35 9.64 6.58 -10.22
CA GLY A 35 10.72 7.53 -10.50
C GLY A 35 11.05 8.40 -9.29
N LEU A 36 10.03 8.95 -8.63
CA LEU A 36 10.19 9.74 -7.40
C LEU A 36 10.83 8.93 -6.28
N VAL A 37 10.33 7.72 -6.03
CA VAL A 37 10.88 6.82 -5.02
C VAL A 37 12.35 6.51 -5.32
N ARG A 38 12.70 6.19 -6.58
CA ARG A 38 14.08 5.91 -6.98
C ARG A 38 15.00 7.12 -6.76
N TYR A 39 14.51 8.32 -7.06
CA TYR A 39 15.24 9.55 -6.80
C TYR A 39 15.51 9.73 -5.31
N CYS A 40 14.45 9.72 -4.49
CA CYS A 40 14.51 9.98 -3.06
C CYS A 40 15.29 8.91 -2.26
N THR A 41 15.22 7.64 -2.67
CA THR A 41 15.83 6.52 -1.91
C THR A 41 17.29 6.25 -2.26
N GLY A 42 17.81 6.77 -3.37
CA GLY A 42 19.18 6.46 -3.79
C GLY A 42 19.85 7.49 -4.67
N GLN A 43 19.21 7.93 -5.76
CA GLN A 43 19.90 8.79 -6.73
C GLN A 43 20.29 10.15 -6.15
N ARG A 44 19.43 10.73 -5.30
CA ARG A 44 19.74 11.99 -4.61
C ARG A 44 21.01 11.89 -3.77
N GLN A 45 21.16 10.81 -3.00
CA GLN A 45 22.34 10.60 -2.16
C GLN A 45 23.59 10.37 -3.02
N ALA A 46 23.48 9.59 -4.10
CA ALA A 46 24.60 9.36 -5.01
C ALA A 46 25.11 10.66 -5.68
N LEU A 47 24.21 11.59 -6.01
CA LEU A 47 24.59 12.92 -6.51
C LEU A 47 25.31 13.75 -5.43
N ILE A 48 24.83 13.71 -4.19
CA ILE A 48 25.47 14.40 -3.06
C ILE A 48 26.87 13.82 -2.80
N ASP A 49 27.00 12.50 -2.70
CA ASP A 49 28.28 11.82 -2.50
C ASP A 49 29.26 12.16 -3.64
N GLY A 50 28.76 12.13 -4.88
CA GLY A 50 29.54 12.49 -6.06
C GLY A 50 30.00 13.96 -6.07
N MET A 51 29.17 14.89 -5.57
CA MET A 51 29.52 16.30 -5.38
C MET A 51 30.61 16.44 -4.31
N GLU A 52 30.43 15.79 -3.15
CA GLU A 52 31.39 15.83 -2.04
C GLU A 52 32.75 15.25 -2.44
N GLU A 53 32.78 14.17 -3.22
CA GLU A 53 34.02 13.59 -3.74
C GLU A 53 34.77 14.60 -4.61
N LYS A 54 34.08 15.27 -5.54
CA LYS A 54 34.68 16.29 -6.43
C LYS A 54 35.24 17.47 -5.64
N LEU A 55 34.52 17.93 -4.62
CA LEU A 55 34.98 19.01 -3.73
C LEU A 55 36.18 18.57 -2.88
N SER A 56 36.18 17.35 -2.37
CA SER A 56 37.30 16.78 -1.61
C SER A 56 38.56 16.67 -2.48
N GLN A 57 38.42 16.22 -3.73
CA GLN A 57 39.52 16.21 -4.70
C GLN A 57 40.08 17.61 -4.95
N ALA A 58 39.19 18.60 -5.16
CA ALA A 58 39.62 19.99 -5.35
C ALA A 58 40.39 20.52 -4.13
N GLN A 59 39.92 20.22 -2.92
CA GLN A 59 40.56 20.63 -1.67
C GLN A 59 41.93 19.97 -1.50
N MET A 60 42.05 18.66 -1.75
CA MET A 60 43.34 17.97 -1.70
C MET A 60 44.35 18.60 -2.67
N ILE A 61 43.94 18.89 -3.90
CA ILE A 61 44.82 19.55 -4.88
C ILE A 61 45.19 20.95 -4.39
N GLN A 62 44.25 21.70 -3.85
CA GLN A 62 44.49 23.02 -3.29
C GLN A 62 45.54 23.00 -2.17
N ASP A 63 45.54 21.97 -1.31
CA ASP A 63 46.55 21.82 -0.28
C ASP A 63 47.93 21.46 -0.84
N THR A 64 48.00 20.65 -1.91
CA THR A 64 49.27 20.33 -2.58
C THR A 64 49.92 21.53 -3.28
N LEU A 65 49.15 22.56 -3.67
CA LEU A 65 49.68 23.76 -4.32
C LEU A 65 50.76 24.47 -3.50
N LYS A 66 50.71 24.35 -2.16
CA LYS A 66 51.68 24.95 -1.22
C LYS A 66 53.10 24.38 -1.41
N HIS A 67 53.23 23.22 -2.05
CA HIS A 67 54.48 22.46 -2.17
C HIS A 67 54.99 22.37 -3.61
N ILE A 68 54.32 23.01 -4.58
CA ILE A 68 54.60 22.87 -6.02
C ILE A 68 55.13 24.18 -6.60
N ASN A 69 56.01 24.06 -7.60
CA ASN A 69 56.57 25.20 -8.32
C ASN A 69 55.48 26.02 -9.06
N PRO A 70 55.71 27.31 -9.36
CA PRO A 70 54.67 28.17 -9.94
C PRO A 70 54.08 27.66 -11.27
N GLN A 71 54.86 26.95 -12.07
CA GLN A 71 54.42 26.44 -13.37
C GLN A 71 53.46 25.25 -13.23
N GLY A 72 53.69 24.34 -12.29
CA GLY A 72 52.77 23.26 -11.94
C GLY A 72 51.48 23.76 -11.26
N GLN A 73 51.56 24.88 -10.55
CA GLN A 73 50.37 25.49 -9.92
C GLN A 73 49.32 25.93 -10.95
N VAL A 74 49.72 26.38 -12.15
CA VAL A 74 48.77 26.83 -13.18
C VAL A 74 47.89 25.66 -13.65
N GLN A 75 48.49 24.51 -13.94
CA GLN A 75 47.75 23.32 -14.39
C GLN A 75 46.81 22.80 -13.28
N LEU A 76 47.29 22.73 -12.04
CA LEU A 76 46.49 22.26 -10.92
C LEU A 76 45.34 23.21 -10.56
N ARG A 77 45.51 24.52 -10.74
CA ARG A 77 44.40 25.49 -10.62
C ARG A 77 43.30 25.23 -11.66
N GLY A 78 43.66 24.84 -12.88
CA GLY A 78 42.69 24.44 -13.90
C GLY A 78 41.87 23.22 -13.46
N ILE A 79 42.53 22.20 -12.90
CA ILE A 79 41.85 20.99 -12.40
C ILE A 79 40.94 21.32 -11.21
N ILE A 80 41.38 22.17 -10.27
CA ILE A 80 40.53 22.63 -9.16
C ILE A 80 39.25 23.28 -9.69
N GLN A 81 39.37 24.17 -10.67
CA GLN A 81 38.24 24.87 -11.25
C GLN A 81 37.28 23.90 -11.96
N GLU A 82 37.80 22.94 -12.71
CA GLU A 82 37.00 21.88 -13.35
C GLU A 82 36.22 21.06 -12.32
N ARG A 83 36.88 20.62 -11.24
CA ARG A 83 36.23 19.84 -10.18
C ARG A 83 35.14 20.63 -9.46
N GLN A 84 35.37 21.91 -9.21
CA GLN A 84 34.37 22.80 -8.62
C GLN A 84 33.17 23.01 -9.55
N GLN A 85 33.39 23.16 -10.87
CA GLN A 85 32.30 23.28 -11.84
C GLN A 85 31.44 22.03 -11.92
N LEU A 86 32.06 20.84 -11.92
CA LEU A 86 31.33 19.58 -11.93
C LEU A 86 30.51 19.38 -10.63
N ALA A 87 31.07 19.77 -9.47
CA ALA A 87 30.32 19.75 -8.22
C ALA A 87 29.13 20.72 -8.22
N GLU A 88 29.26 21.89 -8.84
CA GLU A 88 28.15 22.84 -8.97
C GLU A 88 27.07 22.31 -9.93
N ALA A 89 27.46 21.59 -10.98
CA ALA A 89 26.51 20.93 -11.87
C ALA A 89 25.68 19.85 -11.14
N ASP A 90 26.34 19.03 -10.31
CA ASP A 90 25.64 18.04 -9.47
C ASP A 90 24.69 18.73 -8.47
N ARG A 91 25.14 19.83 -7.85
CA ARG A 91 24.29 20.63 -6.95
C ARG A 91 23.05 21.16 -7.65
N ALA A 92 23.22 21.77 -8.82
CA ALA A 92 22.11 22.30 -9.62
C ALA A 92 21.14 21.19 -10.03
N GLN A 93 21.63 19.98 -10.31
CA GLN A 93 20.80 18.83 -10.62
C GLN A 93 19.99 18.35 -9.40
N VAL A 94 20.60 18.28 -8.21
CA VAL A 94 19.88 17.98 -6.96
C VAL A 94 18.81 19.03 -6.68
N GLU A 95 19.15 20.31 -6.78
CA GLU A 95 18.20 21.40 -6.57
C GLU A 95 17.03 21.32 -7.57
N HIS A 96 17.32 21.05 -8.84
CA HIS A 96 16.29 20.88 -9.86
C HIS A 96 15.30 19.76 -9.50
N TYR A 97 15.80 18.57 -9.15
CA TYR A 97 14.92 17.46 -8.83
C TYR A 97 14.21 17.63 -7.48
N ASP A 98 14.87 18.16 -6.46
CA ASP A 98 14.25 18.47 -5.17
C ASP A 98 13.05 19.43 -5.35
N ASN A 99 13.19 20.42 -6.24
CA ASN A 99 12.10 21.33 -6.58
C ASN A 99 10.94 20.68 -7.36
N LEU A 100 11.15 19.48 -7.94
CA LEU A 100 10.11 18.74 -8.67
C LEU A 100 9.38 17.70 -7.81
N VAL A 101 9.91 17.32 -6.64
CA VAL A 101 9.34 16.26 -5.79
C VAL A 101 7.88 16.56 -5.42
N GLU A 102 7.62 17.70 -4.78
CA GLU A 102 6.27 18.06 -4.32
C GLU A 102 5.29 18.32 -5.47
N PRO A 103 5.66 19.08 -6.54
CA PRO A 103 4.79 19.21 -7.72
C PRO A 103 4.41 17.86 -8.34
N THR A 104 5.34 16.92 -8.42
CA THR A 104 5.08 15.58 -8.97
C THR A 104 4.14 14.78 -8.07
N ARG A 105 4.34 14.80 -6.74
CA ARG A 105 3.40 14.19 -5.77
C ARG A 105 1.98 14.73 -5.94
N GLN A 106 1.86 16.05 -6.06
CA GLN A 106 0.55 16.69 -6.23
C GLN A 106 -0.09 16.32 -7.59
N ASN A 107 0.69 16.22 -8.66
CA ASN A 107 0.21 15.79 -9.97
C ASN A 107 -0.34 14.35 -9.94
N ILE A 108 0.42 13.44 -9.33
CA ILE A 108 0.01 12.04 -9.14
C ILE A 108 -1.28 11.99 -8.33
N TRP A 109 -1.34 12.71 -7.20
CA TRP A 109 -2.54 12.76 -6.36
C TRP A 109 -3.75 13.28 -7.13
N ASN A 110 -3.61 14.41 -7.84
CA ASN A 110 -4.71 15.01 -8.61
C ASN A 110 -5.24 14.04 -9.66
N THR A 111 -4.34 13.35 -10.36
CA THR A 111 -4.72 12.39 -11.41
C THR A 111 -5.46 11.20 -10.82
N LEU A 112 -4.94 10.60 -9.73
CA LEU A 112 -5.60 9.49 -9.05
C LEU A 112 -6.95 9.89 -8.43
N ALA A 113 -7.06 11.09 -7.87
CA ALA A 113 -8.33 11.61 -7.38
C ALA A 113 -9.32 11.79 -8.54
N ASN A 114 -8.88 12.39 -9.65
CA ASN A 114 -9.73 12.61 -10.82
C ASN A 114 -10.23 11.31 -11.44
N ILE A 115 -9.37 10.30 -11.58
CA ILE A 115 -9.77 8.98 -12.09
C ILE A 115 -10.83 8.35 -11.17
N LEU A 116 -10.62 8.42 -9.86
CA LEU A 116 -11.56 7.92 -8.87
C LEU A 116 -12.93 8.63 -8.95
N HIS A 117 -12.96 9.92 -9.31
CA HIS A 117 -14.17 10.71 -9.44
C HIS A 117 -14.87 10.58 -10.81
N ALA A 118 -14.14 10.30 -11.88
CA ALA A 118 -14.64 10.34 -13.25
C ALA A 118 -15.14 8.98 -13.80
N GLY A 119 -14.72 7.86 -13.21
CA GLY A 119 -15.04 6.52 -13.70
C GLY A 119 -16.13 5.78 -12.92
N PRO A 120 -16.81 4.79 -13.52
CA PRO A 120 -17.57 3.81 -12.75
C PRO A 120 -16.61 3.13 -11.77
N GLY A 121 -16.90 3.17 -10.47
CA GLY A 121 -15.98 2.76 -9.39
C GLY A 121 -15.39 1.34 -9.47
N GLY A 122 -15.87 0.50 -10.39
CA GLY A 122 -15.29 -0.81 -10.71
C GLY A 122 -13.94 -0.73 -11.43
N ASN A 123 -13.76 0.20 -12.38
CA ASN A 123 -12.54 0.26 -13.20
C ASN A 123 -11.29 0.53 -12.34
N MET A 124 -11.40 1.41 -11.35
CA MET A 124 -10.29 1.73 -10.47
C MET A 124 -9.94 0.55 -9.56
N ASN A 125 -10.95 -0.13 -9.01
CA ASN A 125 -10.76 -1.29 -8.15
C ASN A 125 -10.04 -2.43 -8.88
N ASP A 126 -10.43 -2.68 -10.14
CA ASP A 126 -9.79 -3.69 -10.99
C ASP A 126 -8.32 -3.36 -11.25
N LEU A 127 -8.00 -2.10 -11.56
CA LEU A 127 -6.62 -1.65 -11.76
C LEU A 127 -5.77 -1.77 -10.49
N VAL A 128 -6.33 -1.40 -9.33
CA VAL A 128 -5.63 -1.52 -8.04
C VAL A 128 -5.26 -2.98 -7.76
N HIS A 129 -6.18 -3.90 -8.04
CA HIS A 129 -5.93 -5.33 -7.87
C HIS A 129 -5.01 -5.92 -8.96
N GLU A 130 -5.14 -5.51 -10.22
CA GLU A 130 -4.29 -5.98 -11.33
C GLU A 130 -2.82 -5.61 -11.07
N PHE A 131 -2.57 -4.35 -10.74
CA PHE A 131 -1.21 -3.81 -10.62
C PHE A 131 -0.65 -3.85 -9.21
N HIS A 132 -1.46 -4.25 -8.22
CA HIS A 132 -1.08 -4.24 -6.79
C HIS A 132 -0.53 -2.88 -6.35
N TRP A 133 -1.09 -1.81 -6.92
CA TRP A 133 -0.67 -0.43 -6.71
C TRP A 133 -1.91 0.48 -6.74
N PRO A 134 -1.95 1.61 -6.01
CA PRO A 134 -0.98 2.05 -5.01
C PRO A 134 -0.87 1.05 -3.84
N THR A 135 0.31 0.99 -3.22
CA THR A 135 0.52 0.26 -1.97
C THR A 135 0.05 1.10 -0.78
N MET A 136 -0.05 0.51 0.41
CA MET A 136 -0.37 1.28 1.62
C MET A 136 0.65 2.40 1.88
N ASP A 137 1.92 2.13 1.62
CA ASP A 137 2.99 3.13 1.76
C ASP A 137 2.81 4.26 0.75
N ALA A 138 2.51 3.94 -0.52
CA ALA A 138 2.23 4.95 -1.54
C ALA A 138 0.98 5.78 -1.20
N CYS A 139 -0.07 5.16 -0.64
CA CYS A 139 -1.26 5.87 -0.17
C CYS A 139 -0.94 6.85 0.97
N GLN A 140 -0.07 6.47 1.91
CA GLN A 140 0.35 7.34 3.00
C GLN A 140 1.24 8.49 2.47
N ASP A 141 2.21 8.16 1.63
CA ASP A 141 3.19 9.08 1.07
C ASP A 141 2.54 10.17 0.20
N LEU A 142 1.54 9.79 -0.59
CA LEU A 142 0.78 10.71 -1.45
C LEU A 142 -0.45 11.29 -0.76
N ASN A 143 -0.81 10.83 0.44
CA ASN A 143 -2.06 11.19 1.13
C ASN A 143 -3.31 10.93 0.25
N LEU A 144 -3.40 9.75 -0.34
CA LEU A 144 -4.51 9.37 -1.22
C LEU A 144 -5.83 9.19 -0.44
N PRO A 145 -6.99 9.36 -1.12
CA PRO A 145 -8.29 9.06 -0.54
C PRO A 145 -8.39 7.66 0.09
N LEU A 146 -9.18 7.53 1.15
CA LEU A 146 -9.35 6.30 1.93
C LEU A 146 -9.86 5.11 1.09
N ASP A 147 -10.54 5.39 -0.01
CA ASP A 147 -11.01 4.44 -1.01
C ASP A 147 -9.89 3.54 -1.51
N TYR A 148 -8.72 4.10 -1.76
CA TYR A 148 -7.55 3.33 -2.18
C TYR A 148 -7.15 2.31 -1.12
N GLN A 149 -7.21 2.69 0.16
CA GLN A 149 -6.93 1.76 1.27
C GLN A 149 -7.97 0.63 1.32
N TYR A 150 -9.24 0.96 1.10
CA TYR A 150 -10.30 -0.05 1.03
C TYR A 150 -10.18 -0.97 -0.19
N MET A 151 -9.73 -0.45 -1.34
CA MET A 151 -9.47 -1.25 -2.54
C MET A 151 -8.30 -2.21 -2.27
N ILE A 152 -7.22 -1.72 -1.68
CA ILE A 152 -6.06 -2.55 -1.28
C ILE A 152 -6.47 -3.66 -0.31
N SER A 153 -7.34 -3.37 0.67
CA SER A 153 -7.82 -4.38 1.63
C SER A 153 -8.94 -5.27 1.10
N GLY A 154 -9.42 -5.06 -0.14
CA GLY A 154 -10.51 -5.82 -0.74
C GLY A 154 -11.87 -5.59 -0.08
N THR A 155 -12.03 -4.49 0.67
CA THR A 155 -13.27 -4.11 1.36
C THR A 155 -14.01 -2.98 0.65
N TYR A 156 -13.54 -2.56 -0.52
CA TYR A 156 -14.15 -1.48 -1.28
C TYR A 156 -15.50 -1.90 -1.87
N ASN A 157 -16.54 -1.11 -1.60
CA ASN A 157 -17.86 -1.30 -2.16
C ASN A 157 -18.32 -0.02 -2.87
N ALA A 158 -18.15 -0.01 -4.20
CA ALA A 158 -18.50 1.11 -5.07
C ALA A 158 -19.99 1.51 -4.99
N SER A 159 -20.89 0.59 -4.63
CA SER A 159 -22.33 0.85 -4.53
C SER A 159 -22.75 1.67 -3.30
N THR A 160 -21.87 1.84 -2.32
CA THR A 160 -22.15 2.59 -1.08
C THR A 160 -21.55 3.99 -1.05
N VAL A 161 -20.73 4.34 -2.04
CA VAL A 161 -19.97 5.60 -2.07
C VAL A 161 -20.53 6.48 -3.18
N VAL A 162 -21.35 7.47 -2.82
CA VAL A 162 -21.76 8.55 -3.74
C VAL A 162 -21.00 9.80 -3.37
N ARG A 163 -20.28 10.38 -4.34
CA ARG A 163 -19.54 11.63 -4.16
C ARG A 163 -20.26 12.76 -4.86
N ASP A 164 -20.41 13.89 -4.18
CA ASP A 164 -20.89 15.09 -4.84
C ASP A 164 -19.77 15.76 -5.67
N ALA A 165 -20.11 16.78 -6.45
CA ALA A 165 -19.17 17.49 -7.33
C ALA A 165 -18.01 18.18 -6.57
N SER A 166 -18.07 18.25 -5.24
CA SER A 166 -17.01 18.75 -4.35
C SER A 166 -16.09 17.66 -3.80
N GLY A 167 -16.37 16.38 -4.09
CA GLY A 167 -15.59 15.24 -3.62
C GLY A 167 -15.94 14.78 -2.19
N GLU A 168 -16.96 15.36 -1.55
CA GLU A 168 -17.43 14.89 -0.25
C GLU A 168 -18.12 13.53 -0.36
N ILE A 169 -17.81 12.64 0.58
CA ILE A 169 -18.36 11.29 0.66
C ILE A 169 -19.75 11.38 1.28
N ARG A 170 -20.79 11.13 0.47
CA ARG A 170 -22.09 10.71 1.00
C ARG A 170 -22.14 9.19 0.93
N VAL A 171 -21.98 8.56 2.09
CA VAL A 171 -22.36 7.14 2.22
C VAL A 171 -23.86 7.10 2.02
N GLN A 172 -24.31 6.63 0.86
CA GLN A 172 -25.72 6.35 0.67
C GLN A 172 -25.98 5.10 1.51
N GLU A 173 -26.69 5.25 2.63
CA GLU A 173 -27.37 4.10 3.23
C GLU A 173 -28.22 3.51 2.11
N GLY A 174 -27.77 2.38 1.56
CA GLY A 174 -28.44 1.72 0.45
C GLY A 174 -29.91 1.49 0.79
N PRO A 175 -30.77 1.38 -0.24
CA PRO A 175 -32.21 1.21 -0.04
C PRO A 175 -32.44 0.01 0.88
N GLN A 176 -33.00 0.30 2.07
CA GLN A 176 -33.61 -0.59 3.06
C GLN A 176 -33.13 -2.04 2.99
N GLU A 177 -32.35 -2.47 4.00
CA GLU A 177 -31.88 -3.86 4.21
C GLU A 177 -32.77 -4.86 3.47
N SER A 178 -32.28 -5.39 2.34
CA SER A 178 -33.06 -6.35 1.57
C SER A 178 -33.52 -7.49 2.46
N ALA A 179 -34.68 -8.07 2.18
CA ALA A 179 -35.22 -9.21 2.93
C ALA A 179 -34.19 -10.34 3.07
N GLU A 180 -33.27 -10.46 2.12
CA GLU A 180 -32.17 -11.42 2.11
C GLU A 180 -31.08 -11.08 3.13
N THR A 181 -30.67 -9.82 3.26
CA THR A 181 -29.76 -9.36 4.32
C THR A 181 -30.37 -9.47 5.71
N LEU A 182 -31.66 -9.15 5.87
CA LEU A 182 -32.37 -9.33 7.14
C LEU A 182 -32.51 -10.83 7.49
N TYR A 183 -32.75 -11.67 6.48
CA TYR A 183 -32.80 -13.12 6.63
C TYR A 183 -31.44 -13.68 7.06
N LEU A 184 -30.36 -13.24 6.42
CA LEU A 184 -29.00 -13.66 6.77
C LEU A 184 -28.62 -13.21 8.18
N LYS A 185 -28.91 -11.97 8.56
CA LYS A 185 -28.69 -11.47 9.94
C LYS A 185 -29.48 -12.27 10.98
N ASN A 186 -30.75 -12.55 10.72
CA ASN A 186 -31.56 -13.40 11.61
C ASN A 186 -31.01 -14.83 11.68
N ARG A 187 -30.54 -15.39 10.57
CA ARG A 187 -29.96 -16.72 10.52
C ARG A 187 -28.62 -16.78 11.27
N ILE A 188 -27.78 -15.76 11.17
CA ILE A 188 -26.54 -15.61 11.95
C ILE A 188 -26.87 -15.52 13.45
N ALA A 189 -27.82 -14.67 13.86
CA ALA A 189 -28.23 -14.56 15.26
C ALA A 189 -28.78 -15.87 15.84
N VAL A 190 -29.54 -16.64 15.04
CA VAL A 190 -30.03 -17.97 15.44
C VAL A 190 -28.89 -18.97 15.60
N LEU A 191 -27.92 -18.95 14.68
CA LEU A 191 -26.74 -19.82 14.75
C LEU A 191 -25.84 -19.45 15.94
N GLU A 192 -25.61 -18.17 16.20
CA GLU A 192 -24.85 -17.69 17.37
C GLU A 192 -25.54 -18.09 18.69
N ALA A 193 -26.87 -17.99 18.76
CA ALA A 193 -27.64 -18.45 19.92
C ALA A 193 -27.59 -19.98 20.10
N GLN A 194 -27.50 -20.75 19.01
CA GLN A 194 -27.32 -22.21 19.07
C GLN A 194 -25.91 -22.59 19.53
N VAL A 195 -24.88 -21.87 19.08
CA VAL A 195 -23.50 -22.06 19.54
C VAL A 195 -23.38 -21.73 21.03
N GLN A 196 -23.92 -20.60 21.47
CA GLN A 196 -23.92 -20.22 22.90
C GLN A 196 -24.73 -21.17 23.79
N LYS A 197 -25.82 -21.77 23.28
CA LYS A 197 -26.57 -22.82 24.01
C LYS A 197 -25.82 -24.14 24.07
N SER A 198 -25.04 -24.48 23.04
CA SER A 198 -24.20 -25.66 22.99
C SER A 198 -23.03 -25.56 23.98
N ASP A 199 -22.44 -24.37 24.13
CA ASP A 199 -21.40 -24.09 25.13
C ASP A 199 -21.92 -24.13 26.57
N LYS A 200 -23.20 -23.76 26.80
CA LYS A 200 -23.83 -23.83 28.14
C LYS A 200 -24.31 -25.24 28.53
N GLN A 201 -24.36 -26.20 27.60
CA GLN A 201 -24.74 -27.58 27.89
C GLN A 201 -23.55 -28.54 28.14
N GLN A 202 -22.30 -28.06 28.04
CA GLN A 202 -21.10 -28.84 28.43
C GLN A 202 -20.67 -28.63 29.89
N GLY A 203 -21.60 -28.26 30.78
CA GLY A 203 -21.40 -28.28 32.23
C GLY A 203 -22.15 -29.45 32.86
N VAL A 204 -21.41 -30.44 33.37
CA VAL A 204 -21.89 -31.61 34.15
C VAL A 204 -22.43 -32.78 33.33
N THR A 205 -21.53 -33.66 32.89
CA THR A 205 -21.69 -35.11 33.05
C THR A 205 -20.32 -35.78 32.93
N LYS A 206 -20.02 -36.69 33.85
CA LYS A 206 -18.83 -37.55 33.85
C LYS A 206 -18.66 -38.21 32.47
N PRO A 207 -17.42 -38.39 31.98
CA PRO A 207 -17.20 -39.01 30.68
C PRO A 207 -17.65 -40.46 30.75
N THR A 208 -18.71 -40.78 30.00
CA THR A 208 -19.01 -42.16 29.66
C THR A 208 -18.15 -42.48 28.45
N GLU A 209 -17.22 -43.41 28.64
CA GLU A 209 -16.34 -43.96 27.61
C GLU A 209 -17.15 -44.45 26.41
N ALA A 210 -17.27 -43.61 25.39
CA ALA A 210 -17.60 -44.06 24.05
C ALA A 210 -16.30 -44.52 23.40
N LYS A 211 -16.12 -45.85 23.34
CA LYS A 211 -15.06 -46.55 22.63
C LYS A 211 -15.10 -46.23 21.13
N ALA A 212 -14.62 -45.06 20.73
CA ALA A 212 -14.03 -44.87 19.43
C ALA A 212 -12.69 -45.60 19.46
N LYS A 213 -12.48 -46.54 18.53
CA LYS A 213 -11.20 -47.24 18.37
C LYS A 213 -10.09 -46.19 18.21
N GLU A 214 -9.34 -45.96 19.28
CA GLU A 214 -8.09 -45.21 19.25
C GLU A 214 -7.19 -45.89 18.21
N LYS A 215 -7.06 -45.27 17.04
CA LYS A 215 -5.78 -45.36 16.34
C LYS A 215 -4.78 -44.80 17.34
N LYS A 216 -3.98 -45.68 17.96
CA LYS A 216 -2.89 -45.30 18.86
C LYS A 216 -2.18 -44.10 18.24
N LEU A 217 -2.43 -42.91 18.78
CA LEU A 217 -1.68 -41.72 18.40
C LEU A 217 -0.22 -42.05 18.64
N ASP A 218 0.64 -41.62 17.72
CA ASP A 218 2.06 -41.94 17.78
C ASP A 218 2.60 -41.55 19.18
N PRO A 219 3.25 -42.47 19.93
CA PRO A 219 3.84 -42.16 21.22
C PRO A 219 4.72 -40.90 21.18
N ILE A 220 5.33 -40.62 20.03
CA ILE A 220 6.17 -39.45 19.77
C ILE A 220 5.32 -38.16 19.68
N TYR A 221 4.11 -38.23 19.14
CA TYR A 221 3.17 -37.10 19.10
C TYR A 221 2.68 -36.74 20.51
N ILE A 222 2.29 -37.76 21.30
CA ILE A 222 1.80 -37.55 22.67
C ILE A 222 2.89 -36.93 23.54
N GLU A 223 4.14 -37.43 23.44
CA GLU A 223 5.25 -36.91 24.22
C GLU A 223 5.66 -35.49 23.80
N ARG A 224 5.61 -35.15 22.49
CA ARG A 224 5.85 -33.77 22.01
C ARG A 224 4.80 -32.78 22.47
N ARG A 225 3.51 -33.15 22.38
CA ARG A 225 2.40 -32.33 22.88
C ARG A 225 2.47 -32.12 24.40
N ARG A 226 2.97 -33.11 25.15
CA ARG A 226 3.16 -33.00 26.61
C ARG A 226 4.30 -32.03 26.97
N ARG A 227 5.40 -32.05 26.20
CA ARG A 227 6.57 -31.18 26.42
C ARG A 227 6.35 -29.74 25.96
N HIS A 228 5.52 -29.54 24.93
CA HIS A 228 5.29 -28.23 24.33
C HIS A 228 3.80 -27.87 24.39
N ARG A 229 3.43 -27.08 25.41
CA ARG A 229 2.11 -26.46 25.47
C ARG A 229 2.09 -25.24 24.56
N PHE A 230 1.30 -25.31 23.50
CA PHE A 230 0.94 -24.11 22.76
C PHE A 230 0.11 -23.21 23.67
N THR A 231 0.42 -21.91 23.67
CA THR A 231 -0.49 -20.92 24.23
C THR A 231 -1.79 -20.95 23.43
N THR A 232 -2.89 -20.46 24.00
CA THR A 232 -4.18 -20.36 23.32
C THR A 232 -4.50 -18.89 23.06
N PHE A 233 -4.99 -18.57 21.87
CA PHE A 233 -5.53 -17.25 21.59
C PHE A 233 -6.92 -17.14 22.20
N ASP A 234 -7.06 -16.25 23.18
CA ASP A 234 -8.31 -16.12 23.95
C ASP A 234 -9.18 -14.96 23.46
N LYS A 235 -8.57 -13.86 22.96
CA LYS A 235 -9.27 -12.67 22.45
C LYS A 235 -8.36 -11.76 21.62
N GLY A 236 -8.96 -11.02 20.68
CA GLY A 236 -8.28 -9.99 19.88
C GLY A 236 -9.04 -9.69 18.57
N THR A 237 -8.46 -8.86 17.73
CA THR A 237 -8.98 -8.53 16.40
C THR A 237 -8.76 -9.66 15.38
N PRO A 238 -9.52 -9.71 14.27
CA PRO A 238 -9.29 -10.70 13.21
C PRO A 238 -7.85 -10.70 12.66
N PHE A 239 -7.24 -9.51 12.58
CA PHE A 239 -5.84 -9.35 12.17
C PHE A 239 -4.87 -10.00 13.17
N GLU A 240 -5.08 -9.79 14.47
CA GLU A 240 -4.26 -10.43 15.51
C GLU A 240 -4.45 -11.95 15.54
N ALA A 241 -5.67 -12.44 15.29
CA ALA A 241 -5.94 -13.88 15.17
C ALA A 241 -5.18 -14.50 13.97
N GLN A 242 -5.13 -13.80 12.83
CA GLN A 242 -4.39 -14.27 11.65
C GLN A 242 -2.87 -14.26 11.88
N GLN A 243 -2.34 -13.22 12.53
CA GLN A 243 -0.94 -13.21 12.96
C GLN A 243 -0.63 -14.34 13.94
N TRP A 244 -1.59 -14.67 14.81
CA TRP A 244 -1.46 -15.74 15.77
C TRP A 244 -1.44 -17.13 15.11
N LEU A 245 -2.26 -17.36 14.09
CA LEU A 245 -2.23 -18.56 13.27
C LEU A 245 -0.88 -18.72 12.56
N GLY A 246 -0.35 -17.65 11.95
CA GLY A 246 0.98 -17.70 11.32
C GLY A 246 2.09 -18.04 12.32
N ARG A 247 2.03 -17.49 13.54
CA ARG A 247 2.97 -17.85 14.62
C ARG A 247 2.82 -19.31 15.06
N PHE A 248 1.59 -19.80 15.15
CA PHE A 248 1.31 -21.19 15.49
C PHE A 248 1.87 -22.17 14.45
N GLU A 249 1.67 -21.89 13.16
CA GLU A 249 2.17 -22.73 12.07
C GLU A 249 3.70 -22.85 12.10
N VAL A 250 4.40 -21.72 12.23
CA VAL A 250 5.87 -21.70 12.33
C VAL A 250 6.37 -22.45 13.56
N LEU A 251 5.72 -22.28 14.72
CA LEU A 251 6.08 -23.00 15.94
C LEU A 251 5.81 -24.50 15.81
N ALA A 252 4.71 -24.89 15.18
CA ALA A 252 4.37 -26.29 14.97
C ALA A 252 5.34 -26.97 13.99
N ASP A 253 5.76 -26.27 12.93
CA ASP A 253 6.83 -26.74 12.02
C ASP A 253 8.17 -26.90 12.74
N TYR A 254 8.56 -25.90 13.53
CA TYR A 254 9.80 -25.95 14.31
C TYR A 254 9.83 -27.13 15.30
N LEU A 255 8.68 -27.43 15.93
CA LEU A 255 8.53 -28.56 16.85
C LEU A 255 8.28 -29.90 16.14
N GLY A 256 8.24 -29.89 14.80
CA GLY A 256 8.14 -31.07 13.96
C GLY A 256 6.77 -31.74 13.94
N PHE A 257 5.69 -30.98 14.19
CA PHE A 257 4.32 -31.47 14.03
C PHE A 257 4.00 -31.59 12.55
N ALA A 258 3.46 -32.74 12.14
CA ALA A 258 3.03 -32.95 10.76
C ALA A 258 1.76 -32.15 10.44
N ASN A 259 1.48 -31.87 9.17
CA ASN A 259 0.27 -31.15 8.75
C ASN A 259 -1.06 -31.83 9.14
N LYS A 260 -1.02 -33.14 9.42
CA LYS A 260 -2.17 -33.90 9.95
C LYS A 260 -2.36 -33.74 11.47
N GLU A 261 -1.36 -33.18 12.16
CA GLU A 261 -1.28 -33.00 13.61
C GLU A 261 -1.48 -31.55 14.05
N LYS A 262 -1.19 -30.59 13.15
CA LYS A 262 -1.57 -29.18 13.25
C LYS A 262 -3.08 -29.03 13.11
#